data_AF-A0A6H2DTG9-F1
#
_entry.id   AF-A0A6H2DTG9-F1
#
_cell.length_a   1.000
_cell.length_b   1.000
_cell.length_c   1.000
_cell.angle_alpha   90.00
_cell.angle_beta   90.00
_cell.angle_gamma   90.00
#
_symmetry.space_group_name_H-M   'P 1'
#
loop_
_entity.id
_entity.type
_entity.pdbx_description
1 polymer ?
#
loop_
_entity_poly.entity_id
_entity_poly.type
_entity_poly.pdbx_seq_one_letter_code
_entity_poly.pdbx_strand_id
1 'polypeptide(L)'
;MSKETFTSFLKTKIVRDFNKFSIVWIVFWSIVCIVLYLVLVFAKESKWYDAQSMIGLLLICVSAFSTVLRLGFFNSYSKTYKNWKISSENKMRRENQLPEIEKVDDNILKAERQKKSLIPILLGFVVGLILIIIALPFFNS
;
A
#
# COMPACT_ATOMS: atom_id res chain seq x y z
N MET A 1 -8.77 -7.93 29.44
CA MET A 1 -8.06 -8.50 28.27
C MET A 1 -6.57 -8.49 28.59
N SER A 2 -5.91 -9.64 28.72
CA SER A 2 -4.52 -9.69 29.20
C SER A 2 -3.55 -9.27 28.09
N LYS A 3 -2.42 -8.64 28.46
CA LYS A 3 -1.37 -8.22 27.51
C LYS A 3 -0.86 -9.40 26.65
N GLU A 4 -0.86 -10.60 27.21
CA GLU A 4 -0.40 -11.83 26.54
C GLU A 4 -1.36 -12.32 25.45
N THR A 5 -2.67 -12.09 25.62
CA THR A 5 -3.64 -12.41 24.57
C THR A 5 -3.52 -11.44 23.40
N PHE A 6 -3.18 -10.17 23.66
CA PHE A 6 -3.02 -9.16 22.61
C PHE A 6 -1.76 -9.37 21.77
N THR A 7 -0.63 -9.70 22.40
CA THR A 7 0.64 -9.98 21.71
C THR A 7 0.57 -11.25 20.88
N SER A 8 -0.07 -12.32 21.36
CA SER A 8 -0.24 -13.56 20.58
C SER A 8 -1.21 -13.37 19.40
N PHE A 9 -2.26 -12.56 19.56
CA PHE A 9 -3.20 -12.24 18.50
C PHE A 9 -2.56 -11.37 17.40
N LEU A 10 -1.75 -10.38 17.79
CA LEU A 10 -0.95 -9.58 16.85
C LEU A 10 0.05 -10.46 16.10
N LYS A 11 0.83 -11.29 16.79
CA LYS A 11 1.83 -12.16 16.17
C LYS A 11 1.19 -13.11 15.16
N THR A 12 0.07 -13.73 15.52
CA THR A 12 -0.63 -14.69 14.63
C THR A 12 -1.30 -14.01 13.44
N LYS A 13 -1.88 -12.82 13.62
CA LYS A 13 -2.57 -12.08 12.54
C LYS A 13 -1.60 -11.37 11.60
N ILE A 14 -0.51 -10.80 12.14
CA ILE A 14 0.54 -10.13 11.35
C ILE A 14 1.29 -11.15 10.50
N VAL A 15 1.75 -12.26 11.08
CA VAL A 15 2.53 -13.28 10.36
C VAL A 15 1.69 -13.97 9.27
N ARG A 16 0.38 -14.16 9.48
CA ARG A 16 -0.51 -14.83 8.52
C ARG A 16 -0.86 -13.98 7.30
N ASP A 17 -0.83 -12.64 7.43
CA ASP A 17 -1.17 -11.70 6.35
C ASP A 17 0.07 -11.07 5.66
N PHE A 18 1.29 -11.45 6.05
CA PHE A 18 2.53 -11.07 5.36
C PHE A 18 2.69 -11.91 4.08
N ASN A 19 2.07 -11.44 3.00
CA ASN A 19 2.20 -12.06 1.68
C ASN A 19 3.65 -11.94 1.15
N LYS A 20 4.20 -12.99 0.52
CA LYS A 20 5.58 -12.99 -0.04
C LYS A 20 5.82 -11.81 -1.00
N PHE A 21 4.80 -11.44 -1.78
CA PHE A 21 4.84 -10.27 -2.65
C PHE A 21 5.02 -8.94 -1.91
N SER A 22 4.49 -8.83 -0.68
CA SER A 22 4.68 -7.65 0.16
C SER A 22 6.14 -7.51 0.59
N ILE A 23 6.83 -8.62 0.89
CA ILE A 23 8.25 -8.62 1.27
C ILE A 23 9.11 -8.17 0.09
N VAL A 24 8.87 -8.71 -1.11
CA VAL A 24 9.59 -8.29 -2.33
C VAL A 24 9.42 -6.80 -2.58
N TRP A 25 8.20 -6.28 -2.43
CA TRP A 25 7.93 -4.84 -2.57
C TRP A 25 8.66 -3.99 -1.52
N ILE A 26 8.72 -4.45 -0.27
CA ILE A 26 9.45 -3.76 0.79
C ILE A 26 10.95 -3.71 0.46
N VAL A 27 11.54 -4.85 0.07
CA VAL A 27 12.96 -4.92 -0.29
C VAL A 27 13.28 -4.01 -1.47
N PHE A 28 12.45 -4.02 -2.51
CA PHE A 28 12.62 -3.16 -3.68
C PHE A 28 12.62 -1.68 -3.29
N TRP A 29 11.62 -1.21 -2.53
CA TRP A 29 11.55 0.19 -2.08
C TRP A 29 12.70 0.57 -1.15
N SER A 30 13.13 -0.34 -0.27
CA SER A 30 14.30 -0.08 0.58
C SER A 30 15.56 0.17 -0.24
N ILE A 31 15.80 -0.62 -1.30
CA ILE A 31 16.95 -0.41 -2.20
C ILE A 31 16.84 0.96 -2.89
N VAL A 32 15.66 1.31 -3.41
CA VAL A 32 15.43 2.62 -4.05
C VAL A 32 15.71 3.77 -3.08
N CYS A 33 15.23 3.69 -1.84
CA CYS A 33 15.49 4.69 -0.81
C CYS A 33 16.98 4.80 -0.47
N ILE A 34 17.70 3.67 -0.37
CA ILE A 34 19.15 3.67 -0.13
C ILE A 34 19.88 4.40 -1.26
N VAL A 35 19.57 4.07 -2.52
CA VAL A 35 20.20 4.71 -3.67
C VAL A 35 19.91 6.21 -3.68
N LEU A 36 18.65 6.62 -3.44
CA LEU A 36 18.28 8.04 -3.35
C LEU A 36 19.01 8.76 -2.21
N TYR A 37 19.16 8.12 -1.05
CA TYR A 37 19.94 8.67 0.06
C TYR A 37 21.39 8.91 -0.32
N LEU A 38 22.03 7.92 -0.94
CA LEU A 38 23.41 8.05 -1.40
C LEU A 38 23.54 9.17 -2.44
N VAL A 39 22.59 9.30 -3.37
CA VAL A 39 22.59 10.41 -4.34
C VAL A 39 22.47 11.77 -3.65
N LEU A 40 21.58 11.92 -2.66
CA LEU A 40 21.40 13.19 -1.96
C LEU A 40 22.64 13.57 -1.12
N VAL A 41 23.25 12.60 -0.44
CA VAL A 41 24.42 12.84 0.42
C VAL A 41 25.69 13.04 -0.40
N PHE A 42 25.96 12.17 -1.38
CA PHE A 42 27.23 12.16 -2.10
C PHE A 42 27.22 12.99 -3.38
N ALA A 43 26.13 13.02 -4.14
CA ALA A 43 26.08 13.75 -5.40
C ALA A 43 25.59 15.19 -5.23
N LYS A 44 24.68 15.44 -4.29
CA LYS A 44 24.15 16.78 -3.99
C LYS A 44 24.79 17.42 -2.76
N GLU A 45 25.73 16.73 -2.10
CA GLU A 45 26.41 17.20 -0.87
C GLU A 45 25.43 17.72 0.20
N SER A 46 24.21 17.19 0.22
CA SER A 46 23.20 17.61 1.17
C SER A 46 23.57 17.08 2.56
N LYS A 47 23.28 17.88 3.59
CA LYS A 47 23.47 17.44 4.97
C LYS A 47 22.67 16.14 5.18
N TRP A 48 23.25 15.21 5.92
CA TRP A 48 22.67 13.88 6.11
C TRP A 48 21.24 13.93 6.67
N TYR A 49 20.94 14.91 7.53
CA TYR A 49 19.60 15.13 8.09
C TYR A 49 18.59 15.67 7.07
N ASP A 50 19.03 16.51 6.13
CA ASP A 50 18.19 17.00 5.02
C ASP A 50 17.87 15.85 4.06
N ALA A 51 18.86 15.03 3.73
CA ALA A 51 18.65 13.84 2.90
C ALA A 51 17.69 12.85 3.58
N GLN A 52 17.86 12.62 4.88
CA GLN A 52 17.02 11.70 5.65
C GLN A 52 15.56 12.19 5.77
N SER A 53 15.35 13.49 6.00
CA SER A 53 14.02 14.08 6.07
C SER A 53 13.30 14.06 4.72
N MET A 54 14.00 14.33 3.61
CA MET A 54 13.46 14.22 2.25
C MET A 54 12.96 12.81 1.95
N ILE A 55 13.74 11.78 2.33
CA ILE A 55 13.33 10.38 2.14
C ILE A 55 12.18 10.00 3.05
N GLY A 56 12.19 10.47 4.31
CA GLY A 56 11.08 10.26 5.23
C GLY A 56 9.78 10.84 4.69
N LEU A 57 9.83 12.06 4.13
CA LEU A 57 8.68 12.72 3.51
C LEU A 57 8.22 11.99 2.25
N LEU A 58 9.16 11.53 1.42
CA LEU A 58 8.86 10.73 0.22
C LEU A 58 8.14 9.43 0.59
N LEU A 59 8.58 8.72 1.64
CA LEU A 59 7.92 7.51 2.14
C LEU A 59 6.50 7.79 2.63
N ILE A 60 6.28 8.92 3.32
CA ILE A 60 4.94 9.34 3.74
C ILE A 60 4.06 9.62 2.51
N CYS A 61 4.55 10.37 1.52
CA CYS A 61 3.82 10.68 0.30
C CYS A 61 3.46 9.41 -0.48
N VAL A 62 4.40 8.47 -0.65
CA VAL A 62 4.17 7.19 -1.32
C VAL A 62 3.12 6.37 -0.55
N SER A 63 3.17 6.36 0.78
CA SER A 63 2.20 5.65 1.61
C SER A 63 0.80 6.26 1.52
N ALA A 64 0.70 7.59 1.54
CA ALA A 64 -0.56 8.31 1.36
C ALA A 64 -1.13 8.06 -0.05
N PHE A 65 -0.30 8.16 -1.10
CA PHE A 65 -0.70 7.91 -2.48
C PHE A 65 -1.16 6.46 -2.68
N SER A 66 -0.45 5.48 -2.11
CA SER A 66 -0.84 4.06 -2.14
C SER A 66 -2.19 3.83 -1.45
N THR A 67 -2.44 4.54 -0.34
CA THR A 67 -3.74 4.51 0.36
C THR A 67 -4.86 5.05 -0.53
N VAL A 68 -4.65 6.20 -1.17
CA VAL A 68 -5.63 6.82 -2.08
C VAL A 68 -5.89 5.94 -3.31
N LEU A 69 -4.84 5.38 -3.91
CA LEU A 69 -4.99 4.46 -5.05
C LEU A 69 -5.80 3.22 -4.67
N ARG A 70 -5.54 2.65 -3.49
CA ARG A 70 -6.19 1.42 -3.02
C ARG A 70 -7.63 1.66 -2.57
N LEU A 71 -7.93 2.81 -1.97
CA LEU A 71 -9.26 3.15 -1.49
C LEU A 71 -10.15 3.75 -2.59
N GLY A 72 -9.60 4.63 -3.44
CA GLY A 72 -10.36 5.43 -4.40
C GLY A 72 -10.27 4.93 -5.84
N PHE A 73 -9.08 4.92 -6.43
CA PHE A 73 -8.94 4.79 -7.89
C PHE A 73 -9.13 3.36 -8.41
N PHE A 74 -8.54 2.34 -7.77
CA PHE A 74 -8.74 0.95 -8.18
C PHE A 74 -10.16 0.45 -7.93
N ASN A 75 -10.90 1.08 -7.01
CA ASN A 75 -12.28 0.75 -6.71
C ASN A 75 -13.20 1.09 -7.89
N SER A 76 -13.18 2.36 -8.30
CA SER A 76 -14.00 2.84 -9.41
C SER A 76 -13.60 2.16 -10.71
N TYR A 77 -12.28 2.03 -10.96
CA TYR A 77 -11.80 1.43 -12.20
C TYR A 77 -12.09 -0.07 -12.31
N SER A 78 -11.80 -0.88 -11.26
CA SER A 78 -12.04 -2.32 -11.34
C SER A 78 -13.53 -2.67 -11.36
N LYS A 79 -14.38 -1.90 -10.65
CA LYS A 79 -15.84 -2.06 -10.70
C LYS A 79 -16.38 -1.71 -12.08
N THR A 80 -15.96 -0.57 -12.62
CA THR A 80 -16.37 -0.12 -13.96
C THR A 80 -15.94 -1.13 -15.03
N TYR A 81 -14.69 -1.59 -14.99
CA TYR A 81 -14.18 -2.56 -15.95
C TYR A 81 -14.86 -3.94 -15.85
N LYS A 82 -15.03 -4.48 -14.63
CA LYS A 82 -15.73 -5.76 -14.43
C LYS A 82 -17.20 -5.68 -14.86
N ASN A 83 -17.89 -4.59 -14.53
CA ASN A 83 -19.30 -4.40 -14.93
C ASN A 83 -19.44 -4.18 -16.44
N TRP A 84 -18.50 -3.48 -17.07
CA TRP A 84 -18.46 -3.34 -18.53
C TRP A 84 -18.25 -4.70 -19.22
N LYS A 85 -17.31 -5.51 -18.72
CA LYS A 85 -17.07 -6.86 -19.23
C LYS A 85 -18.31 -7.76 -19.08
N ILE A 86 -18.94 -7.77 -17.90
CA ILE A 86 -20.18 -8.53 -17.65
C ILE A 86 -21.32 -8.06 -18.56
N SER A 87 -21.46 -6.75 -18.77
CA SER A 87 -22.47 -6.21 -19.69
C SER A 87 -22.22 -6.63 -21.14
N SER A 88 -20.96 -6.68 -21.58
CA SER A 88 -20.58 -7.17 -22.90
C SER A 88 -20.87 -8.67 -23.06
N GLU A 89 -20.53 -9.46 -22.04
CA GLU A 89 -20.73 -10.91 -22.03
C GLU A 89 -22.21 -11.30 -21.94
N ASN A 90 -23.02 -10.54 -21.20
CA ASN A 90 -24.47 -10.73 -21.14
C ASN A 90 -25.16 -10.39 -22.46
N LYS A 91 -24.62 -9.46 -23.27
CA LYS A 91 -25.14 -9.20 -24.61
C LYS A 91 -25.06 -10.45 -25.49
N MET A 92 -23.91 -11.13 -25.46
CA MET A 92 -23.71 -12.39 -26.19
C MET A 92 -24.54 -13.54 -25.62
N ARG A 93 -24.74 -13.59 -24.29
CA ARG A 93 -25.58 -14.62 -23.66
C ARG A 93 -27.07 -14.44 -23.95
N ARG A 94 -27.57 -13.20 -24.03
CA ARG A 94 -28.95 -12.89 -24.44
C ARG A 94 -29.24 -13.39 -25.85
N GLU A 95 -28.31 -13.19 -26.77
CA GLU A 95 -28.41 -13.68 -28.15
C GLU A 95 -28.45 -15.22 -28.20
N ASN A 96 -27.79 -15.89 -27.25
CA ASN A 96 -27.75 -17.37 -27.15
C ASN A 96 -28.77 -17.96 -26.16
N GLN A 97 -29.73 -17.17 -25.66
CA GLN A 97 -30.72 -17.59 -24.65
C GLN A 97 -30.12 -18.24 -23.38
N LEU A 98 -28.89 -17.87 -23.03
CA LEU A 98 -28.21 -18.36 -21.83
C LEU A 98 -28.52 -17.46 -20.63
N PRO A 99 -28.49 -18.01 -19.40
CA PRO A 99 -28.69 -17.22 -18.19
C PRO A 99 -27.64 -16.10 -18.05
N GLU A 100 -28.11 -14.91 -17.69
CA GLU A 100 -27.30 -13.72 -17.49
C GLU A 100 -26.40 -13.85 -16.26
N ILE A 101 -25.19 -13.30 -16.37
CA ILE A 101 -24.26 -13.19 -15.25
C ILE A 101 -24.67 -11.96 -14.43
N GLU A 102 -24.76 -12.14 -13.11
CA GLU A 102 -25.07 -11.04 -12.19
C GLU A 102 -23.93 -10.01 -12.13
N LYS A 103 -24.27 -8.73 -12.04
CA LYS A 103 -23.28 -7.65 -11.88
C LYS A 103 -22.54 -7.81 -10.55
N VAL A 104 -21.30 -7.33 -10.50
CA VAL A 104 -20.49 -7.46 -9.29
C VAL A 104 -21.08 -6.63 -8.15
N ASP A 105 -21.46 -7.30 -7.06
CA ASP A 105 -21.91 -6.66 -5.83
C ASP A 105 -20.74 -5.95 -5.11
N ASP A 106 -21.01 -4.77 -4.57
CA ASP A 106 -20.07 -3.96 -3.81
C ASP A 106 -19.57 -4.68 -2.55
N ASN A 107 -20.39 -5.57 -1.99
CA ASN A 107 -20.03 -6.32 -0.79
C ASN A 107 -18.92 -7.37 -1.05
N ILE A 108 -18.92 -7.99 -2.23
CA ILE A 108 -17.93 -9.00 -2.63
C ILE A 108 -16.56 -8.32 -2.88
N LEU A 109 -16.55 -7.15 -3.52
CA LEU A 109 -15.34 -6.35 -3.75
C LEU A 109 -14.74 -5.79 -2.45
N LYS A 110 -15.58 -5.45 -1.46
CA LYS A 110 -15.12 -5.05 -0.12
C LYS A 110 -14.47 -6.22 0.64
N ALA A 111 -15.04 -7.42 0.55
CA ALA A 111 -14.49 -8.62 1.19
C ALA A 111 -13.12 -9.03 0.60
N GLU A 112 -12.94 -8.96 -0.72
CA GLU A 112 -11.63 -9.18 -1.37
C GLU A 112 -10.56 -8.18 -0.93
N ARG A 113 -10.95 -6.94 -0.59
CA ARG A 113 -10.01 -5.90 -0.09
C ARG A 113 -9.57 -6.11 1.34
N GLN A 114 -10.46 -6.55 2.23
CA GLN A 114 -10.07 -6.84 3.62
C GLN A 114 -9.01 -7.93 3.71
N LYS A 115 -8.95 -8.84 2.73
CA LYS A 115 -7.89 -9.86 2.61
C LYS A 115 -6.54 -9.29 2.18
N LYS A 116 -6.51 -8.09 1.60
CA LYS A 116 -5.32 -7.49 1.03
C LYS A 116 -4.64 -6.66 2.13
N SER A 117 -3.55 -7.17 2.69
CA SER A 117 -2.83 -6.57 3.83
C SER A 117 -2.49 -5.08 3.64
N LEU A 118 -2.88 -4.24 4.60
CA LEU A 118 -2.51 -2.82 4.71
C LEU A 118 -1.13 -2.61 5.37
N ILE A 119 -0.53 -3.69 5.88
CA ILE A 119 0.70 -3.66 6.65
C ILE A 119 1.84 -2.93 5.91
N PRO A 120 2.11 -3.16 4.60
CA PRO A 120 3.22 -2.50 3.92
C PRO A 120 3.08 -0.98 3.84
N ILE A 121 1.83 -0.50 3.68
CA ILE A 121 1.52 0.93 3.62
C ILE A 121 1.72 1.57 5.00
N LEU A 122 1.21 0.91 6.04
CA LEU A 122 1.37 1.37 7.42
C LEU A 122 2.86 1.41 7.81
N LEU A 123 3.63 0.39 7.41
CA LEU A 123 5.04 0.26 7.72
C LEU A 123 5.86 1.37 7.04
N GLY A 124 5.59 1.67 5.76
CA GLY A 124 6.21 2.80 5.06
C GLY A 124 5.93 4.16 5.71
N PHE A 125 4.68 4.38 6.15
CA PHE A 125 4.30 5.60 6.85
C PHE A 125 5.00 5.75 8.21
N VAL A 126 5.02 4.68 9.02
CA VAL A 126 5.68 4.68 10.34
C VAL A 126 7.19 4.90 10.19
N VAL A 127 7.83 4.22 9.24
CA VAL A 127 9.27 4.40 8.96
C VAL A 127 9.56 5.83 8.51
N GLY A 128 8.73 6.40 7.63
CA GLY A 128 8.88 7.79 7.19
C GLY A 128 8.79 8.78 8.35
N LEU A 129 7.83 8.60 9.27
CA LEU A 129 7.72 9.43 10.47
C LEU A 129 8.93 9.31 11.39
N ILE A 130 9.41 8.08 11.64
CA ILE A 130 10.59 7.86 12.48
C ILE A 130 11.82 8.57 11.89
N LEU A 131 12.02 8.49 10.57
CA LEU A 131 13.14 9.15 9.90
C LEU A 131 13.10 10.67 10.06
N ILE A 132 11.91 11.27 9.97
CA ILE A 132 11.72 12.72 10.17
C ILE A 132 11.95 13.10 11.64
N ILE A 133 11.43 12.32 12.60
CA ILE A 133 11.62 12.58 14.03
C ILE A 133 13.11 12.55 14.40
N ILE A 134 13.87 11.62 13.84
CA ILE A 134 15.32 11.54 14.06
C ILE A 134 16.05 12.74 13.44
N ALA A 135 15.58 13.25 12.30
CA ALA A 135 16.20 14.39 11.62
C ALA A 135 15.83 15.76 12.25
N LEU A 136 14.63 15.87 12.85
CA LEU A 136 14.07 17.07 13.47
C LEU A 136 15.04 17.83 14.41
N PRO A 137 15.75 17.20 15.35
CA PRO A 137 16.68 17.91 16.25
C PRO A 137 17.89 18.53 15.53
N PHE A 138 18.21 18.11 14.31
CA PHE A 138 19.37 18.58 13.57
C PHE A 138 19.05 19.74 12.60
N PHE A 139 17.77 20.05 12.38
CA PHE A 139 17.36 21.18 11.53
C PHE A 139 17.68 22.55 12.13
N ASN A 140 17.77 22.64 13.45
CA ASN A 140 18.11 23.86 14.17
C ASN A 140 19.59 23.92 14.59
N SER A 141 20.44 23.05 14.02
CA SER A 141 21.88 22.96 14.29
C SER A 141 22.72 23.19 13.04
#